data_AF-A0A7V1ZNU8-F1
#
_entry.id   AF-A0A7V1ZNU8-F1
#
_cell.length_a   1.000
_cell.length_b   1.000
_cell.length_c   1.000
_cell.angle_alpha   90.00
_cell.angle_beta   90.00
_cell.angle_gamma   90.00
#
_symmetry.space_group_name_H-M   'P 1'
#
loop_
_entity.id
_entity.type
_entity.pdbx_description
1 polymer ?
#
loop_
_entity_poly.entity_id
_entity_poly.type
_entity_poly.pdbx_seq_one_letter_code
_entity_poly.pdbx_strand_id
1 'polypeptide(L)'
;MTATDFFIISQVKQFGKYRVIRGELIKRGMDVGVIAKHFDVHPYSVRLVMMDRMKSSRIASYLESILGVPPGTLFPYVTQKPRRGKSRFKKPIV
;
A
#
# COMPACT_ATOMS: atom_id res chain seq x y z
N MET A 1 -6.28 10.94 -14.32
CA MET A 1 -4.92 10.98 -13.76
C MET A 1 -4.49 12.43 -13.70
N THR A 2 -4.09 12.90 -12.53
CA THR A 2 -3.67 14.28 -12.26
C THR A 2 -2.16 14.42 -12.49
N ALA A 3 -1.66 15.66 -12.64
CA ALA A 3 -0.22 15.92 -12.77
C ALA A 3 0.60 15.40 -11.58
N THR A 4 -0.01 15.34 -10.40
CA THR A 4 0.57 14.80 -9.17
C THR A 4 0.82 13.30 -9.25
N ASP A 5 -0.04 12.56 -9.97
CA ASP A 5 0.11 11.11 -10.19
C ASP A 5 1.39 10.80 -10.96
N PHE A 6 1.61 11.53 -12.07
CA PHE A 6 2.79 11.34 -12.91
C PHE A 6 4.09 11.67 -12.19
N PHE A 7 4.07 12.71 -11.35
CA PHE A 7 5.23 13.08 -10.54
C PHE A 7 5.62 11.98 -9.55
N ILE A 8 4.66 11.48 -8.76
CA ILE A 8 4.93 10.44 -7.75
C ILE A 8 5.38 9.14 -8.42
N ILE A 9 4.74 8.72 -9.51
CA ILE A 9 5.12 7.49 -10.25
C ILE A 9 6.54 7.61 -10.82
N SER A 10 6.89 8.77 -11.38
CA SER A 10 8.24 9.04 -11.91
C SER A 10 9.31 9.01 -10.81
N GLN A 11 9.03 9.65 -9.67
CA GLN A 11 9.92 9.65 -8.51
C GLN A 11 10.11 8.24 -7.95
N VAL A 12 9.07 7.40 -7.92
CA VAL A 12 9.17 6.01 -7.42
C VAL A 12 10.12 5.18 -8.27
N LYS A 13 10.13 5.36 -9.60
CA LYS A 13 11.07 4.70 -10.50
C LYS A 13 12.52 5.14 -10.24
N GLN A 14 12.74 6.40 -9.87
CA GLN A 14 14.07 6.98 -9.72
C GLN A 14 14.68 6.79 -8.32
N PHE A 15 13.89 6.94 -7.25
CA PHE A 15 14.39 6.96 -5.86
C PHE A 15 13.95 5.75 -5.02
N GLY A 16 13.06 4.92 -5.56
CA GLY A 16 12.50 3.75 -4.89
C GLY A 16 11.25 4.06 -4.07
N LYS A 17 10.28 3.14 -4.13
CA LYS A 17 8.93 3.25 -3.56
C LYS A 17 8.92 3.76 -2.12
N TYR A 18 9.68 3.12 -1.22
CA TYR A 18 9.68 3.47 0.21
C TYR A 18 10.12 4.92 0.48
N ARG A 19 11.20 5.38 -0.18
CA ARG A 19 11.74 6.73 0.04
C ARG A 19 10.76 7.80 -0.40
N VAL A 20 10.11 7.59 -1.55
CA VAL A 20 9.13 8.53 -2.09
C VAL A 20 7.87 8.58 -1.24
N ILE A 21 7.29 7.42 -0.90
CA ILE A 21 6.11 7.37 -0.02
C ILE A 21 6.43 8.06 1.31
N ARG A 22 7.57 7.72 1.94
CA ARG A 22 7.96 8.35 3.21
C ARG A 22 8.15 9.86 3.07
N GLY A 23 8.84 10.32 2.02
CA GLY A 23 9.09 11.74 1.80
C GLY A 23 7.79 12.53 1.58
N GLU A 24 6.88 12.02 0.77
CA GLU A 24 5.58 12.65 0.51
C GLU A 24 4.67 12.65 1.74
N LEU A 25 4.69 11.59 2.55
CA LEU A 25 3.97 11.55 3.82
C LEU A 25 4.48 12.63 4.79
N ILE A 26 5.81 12.78 4.93
CA ILE A 26 6.42 13.81 5.78
C ILE A 26 6.03 15.22 5.31
N LYS A 27 6.07 15.50 4.00
CA LYS A 27 5.64 16.79 3.45
C LYS A 27 4.18 17.13 3.77
N ARG A 28 3.33 16.11 3.93
CA ARG A 28 1.92 16.24 4.29
C ARG A 28 1.68 16.21 5.81
N GLY A 29 2.74 16.24 6.62
CA GLY A 29 2.66 16.19 8.08
C GLY A 29 2.20 14.84 8.64
N MET A 30 2.20 13.78 7.83
CA MET A 30 1.85 12.44 8.26
C MET A 30 3.12 11.61 8.48
N ASP A 31 3.40 11.26 9.73
CA ASP A 31 4.44 10.28 10.02
C ASP A 31 3.84 8.85 10.04
N VAL A 32 4.72 7.86 9.87
CA VAL A 32 4.39 6.44 9.98
C VAL A 32 3.67 6.13 11.30
N GLY A 33 4.06 6.80 12.40
CA GLY A 33 3.41 6.63 13.70
C GLY A 33 1.93 7.04 13.71
N VAL A 34 1.56 8.10 12.98
CA VAL A 34 0.17 8.57 12.86
C VAL A 34 -0.68 7.53 12.14
N ILE A 35 -0.14 6.98 11.05
CA ILE A 35 -0.80 5.92 10.27
C ILE A 35 -0.93 4.64 11.11
N ALA A 36 0.11 4.28 11.87
CA ALA A 36 0.07 3.11 12.74
C ALA A 36 -1.03 3.25 13.81
N LYS A 37 -1.12 4.43 14.44
CA LYS A 37 -2.17 4.75 15.42
C LYS A 37 -3.57 4.70 14.79
N HIS A 38 -3.73 5.17 13.55
CA HIS A 38 -5.01 5.11 12.84
C HIS A 38 -5.51 3.67 12.60
N PHE A 39 -4.60 2.72 12.39
CA PHE A 39 -4.93 1.30 12.16
C PHE A 39 -4.80 0.41 13.40
N ASP A 40 -4.40 0.98 14.54
CA ASP A 40 -4.06 0.23 15.76
C ASP A 40 -3.04 -0.89 15.51
N VAL A 41 -1.96 -0.54 14.79
CA VAL A 41 -0.86 -1.47 14.45
C VAL A 41 0.48 -0.90 14.84
N HIS A 42 1.47 -1.79 14.99
CA HIS A 42 2.85 -1.37 15.23
C HIS A 42 3.40 -0.56 14.02
N PRO A 43 4.14 0.55 14.23
CA PRO A 43 4.70 1.37 13.15
C PRO A 43 5.58 0.57 12.17
N TYR A 44 6.22 -0.49 12.67
CA TYR A 44 7.00 -1.39 11.82
C TYR A 44 6.15 -2.07 10.75
N SER A 45 4.91 -2.45 11.05
CA SER A 45 3.99 -3.07 10.08
C SER A 45 3.67 -2.12 8.94
N VAL A 46 3.46 -0.83 9.24
CA VAL A 46 3.25 0.20 8.20
C VAL A 46 4.51 0.33 7.32
N ARG A 47 5.71 0.34 7.91
CA ARG A 47 6.96 0.35 7.12
C ARG A 47 7.09 -0.87 6.21
N LEU A 48 6.75 -2.06 6.71
CA LEU A 48 6.79 -3.28 5.92
C LEU A 48 5.82 -3.21 4.72
N VAL A 49 4.64 -2.60 4.90
CA VAL A 49 3.69 -2.36 3.80
C VAL A 49 4.30 -1.40 2.77
N MET A 50 4.87 -0.28 3.21
CA MET A 50 5.53 0.69 2.32
C MET A 50 6.71 0.08 1.53
N MET A 51 7.38 -0.92 2.11
CA MET A 51 8.47 -1.67 1.50
C MET A 51 8.02 -2.86 0.64
N ASP A 52 6.71 -3.10 0.51
CA ASP A 52 6.13 -4.26 -0.19
C ASP A 52 6.51 -5.62 0.44
N ARG A 53 6.97 -5.61 1.70
CA ARG A 53 7.35 -6.80 2.49
C ARG A 53 6.16 -7.41 3.24
N MET A 54 5.08 -6.65 3.39
CA MET A 54 3.83 -7.09 3.99
C MET A 54 2.66 -6.60 3.14
N LYS A 55 1.71 -7.49 2.85
CA LYS A 55 0.52 -7.14 2.08
C LYS A 55 -0.63 -6.79 3.02
N SER A 56 -1.02 -5.53 3.03
CA SER A 56 -2.23 -5.07 3.72
C SER A 56 -2.97 -4.13 2.79
N SER A 57 -4.02 -4.62 2.13
CA SER A 57 -4.80 -3.81 1.18
C SER A 57 -5.42 -2.59 1.86
N ARG A 58 -5.76 -2.69 3.15
CA ARG A 58 -6.32 -1.60 3.95
C ARG A 58 -5.31 -0.47 4.17
N ILE A 59 -4.09 -0.79 4.60
CA ILE A 59 -3.02 0.22 4.80
C ILE A 59 -2.55 0.77 3.44
N ALA A 60 -2.37 -0.10 2.45
CA ALA A 60 -1.92 0.28 1.12
C ALA A 60 -2.89 1.22 0.40
N SER A 61 -4.19 0.93 0.43
CA SER A 61 -5.21 1.79 -0.16
C SER A 61 -5.29 3.15 0.53
N TYR A 62 -5.12 3.18 1.86
CA TYR A 62 -5.09 4.43 2.61
C TYR A 62 -3.86 5.27 2.27
N LEU A 63 -2.69 4.65 2.11
CA LEU A 63 -1.47 5.33 1.65
C LEU A 63 -1.67 5.94 0.25
N GLU A 64 -2.28 5.20 -0.69
CA GLU A 64 -2.58 5.71 -2.03
C GLU A 64 -3.55 6.90 -1.99
N SER A 65 -4.60 6.81 -1.15
CA SER A 65 -5.55 7.89 -0.94
C SER A 65 -4.89 9.14 -0.35
N ILE A 66 -4.05 9.00 0.69
CA ILE A 66 -3.32 10.13 1.27
C ILE A 66 -2.44 10.80 0.24
N LEU A 67 -1.76 10.01 -0.60
CA LEU A 67 -0.85 10.51 -1.62
C LEU A 67 -1.57 11.09 -2.85
N GLY A 68 -2.89 10.88 -2.95
CA GLY A 68 -3.73 11.35 -4.05
C GLY A 68 -3.56 10.53 -5.33
N VAL A 69 -2.98 9.33 -5.23
CA VAL A 69 -2.77 8.43 -6.38
C VAL A 69 -3.92 7.43 -6.53
N PRO A 70 -4.25 7.00 -7.76
CA PRO A 70 -5.28 5.99 -7.98
C PRO A 70 -4.96 4.67 -7.27
N PRO A 71 -5.99 3.93 -6.79
CA PRO A 71 -5.78 2.67 -6.11
C PRO A 71 -5.10 1.65 -7.04
N GLY A 72 -4.13 0.91 -6.50
CA GLY A 72 -3.36 -0.08 -7.26
C GLY A 72 -2.16 0.47 -8.02
N THR A 73 -1.92 1.78 -7.99
CA THR A 73 -0.80 2.43 -8.68
C THR A 73 0.53 2.13 -7.99
N LEU A 74 0.58 2.31 -6.67
CA LEU A 74 1.76 2.03 -5.86
C LEU A 74 1.74 0.60 -5.33
N PHE A 75 0.55 0.06 -5.06
CA PHE A 75 0.37 -1.27 -4.51
C PHE A 75 -0.59 -2.10 -5.39
N PRO A 76 -0.08 -2.79 -6.42
CA PRO A 76 -0.94 -3.50 -7.38
C PRO A 76 -1.91 -4.51 -6.76
N TYR A 77 -1.57 -5.06 -5.59
CA TYR A 77 -2.42 -6.00 -4.86
C TYR A 77 -3.68 -5.36 -4.23
N VAL A 78 -3.80 -4.04 -4.23
CA VAL A 78 -5.01 -3.33 -3.76
C VAL A 78 -6.18 -3.57 -4.71
N THR A 79 -5.94 -3.54 -6.02
CA THR A 79 -6.98 -3.72 -7.05
C THR A 79 -7.06 -5.16 -7.55
N GLN A 80 -6.01 -5.96 -7.36
CA GLN A 80 -6.09 -7.38 -7.63
C GLN A 80 -7.07 -8.04 -6.65
N LYS A 81 -8.20 -8.53 -7.17
CA LYS A 81 -9.06 -9.44 -6.41
C LYS A 81 -8.15 -10.53 -5.84
N PRO A 82 -8.25 -10.87 -4.53
CA PRO A 82 -7.53 -12.01 -4.01
C PRO A 82 -7.86 -13.17 -4.93
N ARG A 83 -6.84 -13.79 -5.53
CA ARG A 83 -7.02 -15.06 -6.24
C ARG A 83 -7.59 -15.99 -5.18
N ARG A 84 -8.93 -16.09 -5.11
CA ARG A 84 -9.61 -17.16 -4.40
C ARG A 84 -9.03 -18.40 -5.06
N GLY A 85 -8.05 -19.01 -4.40
CA GLY A 85 -7.66 -20.36 -4.71
C GLY A 85 -8.96 -21.13 -4.82
N LYS A 86 -9.14 -21.87 -5.92
CA LYS A 86 -10.18 -22.88 -5.99
C LYS A 86 -9.96 -23.78 -4.76
N SER A 87 -10.63 -23.50 -3.66
CA SER A 87 -10.75 -24.41 -2.54
C SER A 87 -11.59 -25.57 -3.06
N ARG A 88 -10.91 -26.53 -3.67
CA ARG A 88 -11.45 -27.87 -3.89
C ARG A 88 -10.87 -28.78 -2.82
N PHE A 89 -11.13 -28.46 -1.56
CA PHE A 89 -11.32 -29.53 -0.58
C PHE A 89 -12.67 -30.20 -0.88
N LYS A 90 -12.71 -30.99 -1.97
CA LYS A 90 -13.67 -32.08 -2.08
C LYS A 90 -12.98 -33.28 -1.42
N LYS A 91 -13.19 -33.46 -0.12
CA LYS A 91 -13.13 -34.81 0.44
C LYS A 91 -14.43 -35.50 0.01
N PRO A 92 -14.40 -36.58 -0.77
CA PRO A 92 -15.50 -37.53 -0.73
C PRO A 92 -15.34 -38.31 0.59
N ILE A 93 -16.23 -38.04 1.53
CA ILE A 93 -16.61 -39.04 2.54
C ILE A 93 -17.97 -39.53 2.03
N VAL A 94 -17.96 -40.68 1.34
CA VAL A 94 -18.81 -41.88 1.50
C VAL A 94 -18.31 -42.87 0.44
#